data_AF-A0A4U7EZR4-F1
#
_entry.id   AF-A0A4U7EZR4-F1
#
_cell.length_a   1.000
_cell.length_b   1.000
_cell.length_c   1.000
_cell.angle_alpha   90.00
_cell.angle_beta   90.00
_cell.angle_gamma   90.00
#
_symmetry.space_group_name_H-M   'P 1'
#
loop_
_entity.id
_entity.type
_entity.pdbx_description
1 polymer ?
#
loop_
_entity_poly.entity_id
_entity_poly.type
_entity_poly.pdbx_seq_one_letter_code
_entity_poly.pdbx_strand_id
1 'polypeptide(L)' 'MRVTPESVRAERDWVRDRAPVVVPLINDARDRLGRLFETEVDTVTVETYRDEVETVFADGEVAVNVAALAGILRDLDV' A
#
# COMPACT_ATOMS: atom_id res chain seq x y z
N MET A 1 2.61 9.43 -16.66
CA MET A 1 3.65 9.57 -15.60
C MET A 1 5.07 9.35 -16.17
N ARG A 2 6.07 10.13 -15.74
CA ARG A 2 7.50 9.86 -15.98
C ARG A 2 8.11 9.31 -14.69
N VAL A 3 8.71 8.13 -14.73
CA VAL A 3 9.32 7.49 -13.55
C VAL A 3 10.78 7.91 -13.42
N THR A 4 11.15 8.47 -12.27
CA THR A 4 12.51 8.82 -11.89
C THR A 4 12.77 8.40 -10.44
N PRO A 5 14.04 8.36 -9.96
CA PRO A 5 14.33 8.09 -8.55
C PRO A 5 13.58 9.02 -7.59
N GLU A 6 13.42 10.30 -7.95
CA GLU A 6 12.68 11.29 -7.17
C GLU A 6 11.18 10.94 -7.12
N SER A 7 10.58 10.57 -8.26
CA SER A 7 9.17 10.20 -8.29
C SER A 7 8.92 8.93 -7.48
N VAL A 8 9.82 7.94 -7.53
CA VAL A 8 9.68 6.71 -6.74
C VAL A 8 9.70 7.02 -5.23
N ARG A 9 10.59 7.89 -4.76
CA ARG A 9 10.62 8.31 -3.34
C ARG A 9 9.35 9.05 -2.94
N ALA A 10 8.87 9.96 -3.79
CA ALA A 10 7.63 10.70 -3.55
C ALA A 10 6.42 9.75 -3.48
N GLU A 11 6.36 8.76 -4.37
CA GLU A 11 5.29 7.75 -4.35
C GLU A 11 5.38 6.86 -3.11
N ARG A 12 6.58 6.45 -2.67
CA ARG A 12 6.74 5.75 -1.39
C ARG A 12 6.16 6.55 -0.23
N ASP A 13 6.54 7.83 -0.13
CA ASP A 13 6.07 8.70 0.95
C ASP A 13 4.56 8.87 0.90
N TRP A 14 3.99 9.09 -0.29
CA TRP A 14 2.55 9.19 -0.47
C TRP A 14 1.81 7.91 -0.03
N VAL A 15 2.29 6.74 -0.47
CA VAL A 15 1.69 5.45 -0.09
C VAL A 15 1.80 5.25 1.42
N ARG A 16 2.99 5.47 2.01
CA ARG A 16 3.21 5.32 3.46
C ARG A 16 2.26 6.21 4.29
N ASP A 17 2.04 7.45 3.84
CA ASP A 17 1.22 8.43 4.55
C ASP A 17 -0.29 8.14 4.43
N ARG A 18 -0.69 7.23 3.53
CA ARG A 18 -2.07 6.75 3.42
C ARG A 18 -2.49 5.76 4.51
N ALA A 19 -1.59 5.39 5.44
CA ALA A 19 -1.89 4.47 6.52
C ALA A 19 -3.23 4.72 7.25
N PRO A 20 -3.61 5.98 7.60
CA PRO A 20 -4.88 6.25 8.28
C PRO A 20 -6.13 5.91 7.46
N VAL A 21 -6.01 5.77 6.14
CA VAL A 21 -7.12 5.41 5.24
C VAL A 21 -7.05 3.94 4.84
N VAL A 22 -5.86 3.44 4.52
CA VAL A 22 -5.68 2.08 3.99
C VAL A 22 -5.81 1.03 5.09
N VAL A 23 -5.25 1.26 6.28
CA VAL A 23 -5.26 0.26 7.36
C VAL A 23 -6.69 -0.08 7.83
N PRO A 24 -7.59 0.89 8.06
CA PRO A 24 -8.99 0.58 8.36
C PRO A 24 -9.66 -0.25 7.25
N LEU A 25 -9.46 0.11 5.98
CA LEU A 25 -10.07 -0.61 4.84
C LEU A 25 -9.58 -2.06 4.75
N ILE A 26 -8.29 -2.29 4.96
CA ILE A 26 -7.74 -3.65 4.96
C ILE A 26 -8.35 -4.47 6.11
N ASN A 27 -8.41 -3.90 7.32
CA ASN A 27 -8.95 -4.61 8.47
C ASN A 27 -10.46 -4.87 8.33
N ASP A 28 -11.23 -3.93 7.80
CA ASP A 28 -12.66 -4.14 7.48
C ASP A 28 -12.85 -5.30 6.48
N ALA A 29 -11.99 -5.37 5.45
CA ALA A 29 -12.01 -6.47 4.49
C ALA A 29 -11.64 -7.81 5.14
N ARG A 30 -10.59 -7.84 5.97
CA ARG A 30 -10.18 -9.04 6.73
C ARG A 30 -11.26 -9.52 7.66
N ASP A 31 -11.88 -8.62 8.42
CA ASP A 31 -12.97 -8.95 9.33
C ASP A 31 -14.17 -9.54 8.59
N ARG A 32 -14.54 -8.93 7.45
CA ARG A 32 -15.66 -9.41 6.63
C ARG A 32 -15.37 -10.79 6.03
N LEU A 33 -14.18 -10.98 5.47
CA LEU A 33 -13.78 -12.25 4.87
C LEU A 33 -13.59 -13.34 5.94
N GLY A 34 -12.99 -13.01 7.08
CA GLY A 34 -12.80 -13.90 8.22
C GLY A 34 -14.12 -14.50 8.70
N ARG A 35 -15.16 -13.67 8.85
CA ARG A 35 -16.51 -14.16 9.17
C ARG A 35 -17.11 -15.06 8.09
N LEU A 36 -16.93 -14.74 6.81
CA LEU A 36 -17.51 -15.51 5.70
C LEU A 36 -16.87 -16.89 5.55
N PHE A 37 -15.59 -17.02 5.91
CA PHE A 37 -14.84 -18.26 5.80
C PHE A 37 -14.60 -18.95 7.14
N GLU A 38 -15.26 -18.48 8.21
CA GLU A 38 -15.10 -18.99 9.58
C GLU A 38 -13.62 -19.11 10.00
N THR A 39 -12.83 -18.08 9.66
CA THR A 39 -11.40 -18.04 9.88
C THR A 39 -10.99 -16.78 10.63
N GLU A 40 -10.05 -16.91 11.55
CA GLU A 40 -9.45 -15.79 12.26
C GLU A 40 -8.30 -15.22 11.43
N VAL A 41 -8.32 -13.91 11.20
CA VAL A 41 -7.28 -13.19 10.48
C VAL A 41 -6.83 -12.02 11.33
N ASP A 42 -5.53 -11.93 11.57
CA ASP A 42 -4.95 -10.86 12.37
C ASP A 42 -5.16 -9.49 11.71
N THR A 43 -5.40 -8.48 12.55
CA THR A 43 -5.44 -7.08 12.13
C THR A 43 -4.05 -6.59 11.77
N VAL A 44 -3.97 -5.67 10.80
CA VAL A 44 -2.74 -4.91 10.53
C VAL A 44 -2.75 -3.61 11.31
N THR A 45 -1.61 -3.30 11.91
CA THR A 45 -1.36 -2.02 12.56
C THR A 45 -0.81 -1.00 11.56
N VAL A 46 -0.82 0.28 11.93
CA VAL A 46 -0.22 1.35 11.12
C VAL A 46 1.28 1.13 10.96
N GLU A 47 1.94 0.65 12.02
CA GLU A 47 3.37 0.35 12.05
C GLU A 47 3.69 -0.77 11.06
N THR A 48 2.98 -1.90 11.14
CA THR A 48 3.17 -3.02 10.19
C THR A 48 2.95 -2.57 8.76
N TYR A 49 1.89 -1.78 8.49
CA TYR A 49 1.68 -1.25 7.15
C TYR A 49 2.85 -0.41 6.64
N ARG A 50 3.39 0.49 7.48
CA ARG A 50 4.51 1.35 7.09
C ARG A 50 5.78 0.55 6.85
N ASP A 51 6.08 -0.42 7.71
CA ASP A 51 7.24 -1.30 7.57
C ASP A 51 7.17 -2.13 6.28
N GLU A 52 5.99 -2.62 5.93
CA GLU A 52 5.77 -3.33 4.66
C GLU A 52 5.93 -2.40 3.44
N VAL A 53 5.46 -1.15 3.52
CA VAL A 53 5.72 -0.16 2.45
C VAL A 53 7.24 0.07 2.29
N GLU A 54 7.97 0.26 3.37
CA GLU A 54 9.43 0.42 3.31
C GLU A 54 10.11 -0.83 2.75
N THR A 55 9.65 -2.03 3.12
CA THR A 55 10.15 -3.31 2.62
C THR A 55 9.96 -3.45 1.11
N VAL A 56 8.75 -3.14 0.61
CA VAL A 56 8.44 -3.19 -0.83
C VAL A 56 9.29 -2.19 -1.62
N PHE A 57 9.45 -0.97 -1.11
CA PHE A 57 10.21 0.07 -1.80
C PHE A 57 11.74 -0.06 -1.65
N ALA A 58 12.23 -0.96 -0.79
CA ALA A 58 13.65 -1.29 -0.69
C ALA A 58 14.14 -2.14 -1.87
N ASP A 59 13.25 -2.90 -2.53
CA ASP A 59 13.56 -3.59 -3.78
C ASP A 59 13.39 -2.62 -4.96
N GLY A 60 14.50 -2.25 -5.60
CA GLY A 60 14.51 -1.22 -6.63
C GLY A 60 13.65 -1.54 -7.87
N GLU A 61 13.58 -2.81 -8.29
CA GLU A 61 12.77 -3.20 -9.45
C GLU A 61 11.28 -3.16 -9.11
N VAL A 62 10.92 -3.66 -7.92
CA VAL A 62 9.55 -3.63 -7.40
C VAL A 62 9.11 -2.18 -7.15
N ALA A 63 9.97 -1.35 -6.55
CA ALA A 63 9.68 0.04 -6.24
C ALA A 63 9.31 0.85 -7.49
N VAL A 64 10.03 0.66 -8.59
CA VAL A 64 9.75 1.32 -9.87
C VAL A 64 8.37 0.91 -10.41
N ASN A 65 8.05 -0.38 -10.37
CA ASN A 65 6.78 -0.91 -10.86
C ASN A 65 5.59 -0.42 -10.00
N VAL A 66 5.72 -0.47 -8.68
CA VAL A 66 4.69 -0.01 -7.73
C VAL A 66 4.46 1.49 -7.86
N ALA A 67 5.52 2.29 -7.93
CA ALA A 67 5.39 3.74 -8.12
C ALA A 67 4.68 4.08 -9.44
N ALA A 68 5.03 3.41 -10.53
CA ALA A 68 4.40 3.60 -11.83
C ALA A 68 2.91 3.24 -11.79
N LEU A 69 2.57 2.07 -11.22
CA LEU A 69 1.19 1.62 -11.11
C LEU A 69 0.35 2.55 -10.24
N ALA A 70 0.85 2.92 -9.06
CA ALA A 70 0.16 3.82 -8.14
C ALA A 70 -0.10 5.20 -8.78
N GLY A 71 0.90 5.76 -9.47
CA GLY A 71 0.75 7.03 -10.18
C GLY A 71 -0.26 6.95 -11.32
N ILE A 72 -0.23 5.89 -12.14
CA ILE A 72 -1.19 5.69 -13.23
C ILE A 72 -2.62 5.54 -12.70
N LEU A 73 -2.84 4.72 -11.67
CA LEU A 73 -4.18 4.53 -11.10
C LEU A 73 -4.74 5.85 -10.54
N ARG A 74 -3.88 6.66 -9.90
CA ARG A 74 -4.28 7.99 -9.42
C ARG A 74 -4.67 8.94 -10.56
N ASP A 75 -3.95 8.91 -11.67
CA ASP A 75 -4.27 9.72 -12.86
C ASP A 75 -5.59 9.28 -13.53
N LEU A 76 -6.01 8.02 -13.33
CA LEU A 76 -7.25 7.45 -13.89
C LEU A 76 -8.49 7.69 -13.02
N ASP A 77 -8.34 8.34 -11.86
CA ASP A 77 -9.44 8.69 -10.93
C ASP A 77 -10.30 7.48 -10.50
N VAL A 78 -9.65 6.32 -10.31
CA VAL A 78 -10.27 5.09 -9.76
C VAL A 78 -10.21 5.00 -8.25
#